data_AF-A0A377BUX5-F1
#
_entry.id   AF-A0A377BUX5-F1
#
_cell.length_a   1.000
_cell.length_b   1.000
_cell.length_c   1.000
_cell.angle_alpha   90.00
_cell.angle_beta   90.00
_cell.angle_gamma   90.00
#
_symmetry.space_group_name_H-M   'P 1'
#
loop_
_entity.id
_entity.type
_entity.pdbx_description
1 polymer ?
#
loop_
_entity_poly.entity_id
_entity_poly.type
_entity_poly.pdbx_seq_one_letter_code
_entity_poly.pdbx_strand_id
1 'polypeptide(L)' 'MASSTFFIPSVNVIGADSLTDAMNMMADYGFTRTLIVTDNMLTKLGMAGDVQKALEERNIFSVI' A
#
# COMPACT_ATOMS: atom_id res chain seq x y z
N MET A 1 -31.81 24.53 2.36
CA MET A 1 -30.76 23.59 2.82
C MET A 1 -29.64 23.64 1.79
N ALA A 2 -28.42 23.99 2.17
CA ALA A 2 -27.28 23.97 1.25
C ALA A 2 -26.80 22.54 1.03
N SER A 3 -26.42 22.19 -0.20
CA SER A 3 -25.82 20.88 -0.52
C SER A 3 -24.40 20.82 0.02
N SER A 4 -24.04 19.72 0.69
CA SER A 4 -22.66 19.40 1.08
C SER A 4 -22.17 18.18 0.32
N THR A 5 -20.87 18.09 0.08
CA THR A 5 -20.22 16.92 -0.54
C THR A 5 -19.19 16.38 0.42
N PHE A 6 -19.16 15.06 0.60
CA PHE A 6 -18.19 14.35 1.43
C PHE A 6 -17.29 13.49 0.55
N PHE A 7 -15.98 13.69 0.65
CA PHE A 7 -14.98 12.93 -0.09
C PHE A 7 -14.30 11.93 0.84
N ILE A 8 -14.33 10.65 0.45
CA ILE A 8 -13.69 9.55 1.17
C ILE A 8 -13.11 8.57 0.14
N PRO A 9 -12.01 7.84 0.46
CA PRO A 9 -11.55 6.77 -0.40
C PRO A 9 -12.65 5.72 -0.66
N SER A 10 -12.70 5.18 -1.87
CA SER A 10 -13.66 4.14 -2.25
C SER A 10 -13.43 2.82 -1.52
N VAL A 11 -12.21 2.57 -1.04
CA VAL A 11 -11.83 1.38 -0.28
C VAL A 11 -10.97 1.81 0.91
N ASN A 12 -11.32 1.33 2.10
CA ASN A 12 -10.55 1.52 3.33
C ASN A 12 -10.33 0.14 3.97
N VAL A 13 -9.08 -0.33 4.04
CA VAL A 13 -8.74 -1.63 4.67
C VAL A 13 -8.33 -1.36 6.10
N ILE A 14 -9.05 -1.94 7.06
CA ILE A 14 -8.84 -1.67 8.49
C ILE A 14 -8.94 -2.99 9.26
N GLY A 15 -8.00 -3.23 10.16
CA GLY A 15 -7.94 -4.42 11.00
C GLY A 15 -6.52 -4.97 11.16
N ALA A 16 -6.39 -6.01 11.96
CA ALA A 16 -5.19 -6.84 11.93
C ALA A 16 -4.99 -7.37 10.50
N ASP A 17 -3.72 -7.49 10.07
CA ASP A 17 -3.34 -7.99 8.74
C ASP A 17 -3.80 -7.13 7.54
N SER A 18 -4.36 -5.95 7.77
CA SER A 18 -4.85 -5.04 6.72
C SER A 18 -3.80 -4.67 5.66
N LEU A 19 -2.50 -4.65 6.01
CA LEU A 19 -1.43 -4.44 5.04
C LEU A 19 -1.32 -5.61 4.04
N THR A 20 -1.44 -6.84 4.51
CA THR A 20 -1.42 -8.06 3.69
C THR A 20 -2.60 -8.05 2.71
N ASP A 21 -3.80 -7.73 3.21
CA ASP A 21 -5.01 -7.63 2.37
C ASP A 21 -4.88 -6.51 1.33
N ALA A 22 -4.32 -5.36 1.72
CA ALA A 22 -4.05 -4.27 0.80
C ALA A 22 -3.10 -4.68 -0.34
N MET A 23 -2.04 -5.43 -0.04
CA MET A 23 -1.11 -5.93 -1.05
C MET A 23 -1.72 -7.00 -1.95
N ASN A 24 -2.58 -7.88 -1.40
CA ASN A 24 -3.32 -8.85 -2.20
C ASN A 24 -4.25 -8.15 -3.20
N MET A 25 -4.97 -7.12 -2.76
CA MET A 25 -5.80 -6.32 -3.67
C MET A 25 -4.98 -5.64 -4.78
N MET A 26 -3.76 -5.17 -4.48
CA MET A 26 -2.87 -4.61 -5.51
C MET A 26 -2.54 -5.64 -6.60
N ALA A 27 -2.32 -6.90 -6.21
CA ALA A 27 -2.12 -8.00 -7.16
C ALA A 27 -3.40 -8.32 -7.94
N ASP A 28 -4.56 -8.35 -7.28
CA ASP A 28 -5.87 -8.57 -7.92
C ASP A 28 -6.22 -7.45 -8.93
N TYR A 29 -5.77 -6.21 -8.67
CA TYR A 29 -5.86 -5.10 -9.62
C TYR A 29 -4.85 -5.18 -10.77
N GLY A 30 -3.93 -6.15 -10.76
CA GLY A 30 -2.96 -6.37 -11.83
C GLY A 30 -1.77 -5.41 -11.81
N PHE A 31 -1.45 -4.81 -10.66
CA PHE A 31 -0.24 -3.99 -10.55
C PHE A 31 1.01 -4.86 -10.60
N THR A 32 2.02 -4.41 -11.35
CA THR A 32 3.28 -5.13 -11.53
C THR A 32 4.50 -4.32 -11.13
N ARG A 33 4.38 -2.99 -11.04
CA ARG A 33 5.46 -2.07 -10.66
C ARG A 33 4.95 -0.95 -9.77
N THR A 34 5.67 -0.65 -8.69
CA THR A 34 5.30 0.40 -7.72
C THR A 34 6.51 1.24 -7.30
N LEU A 35 6.22 2.41 -6.73
CA LEU A 35 7.18 3.29 -6.08
C LEU A 35 6.76 3.43 -4.61
N ILE A 36 7.63 3.03 -3.69
CA ILE A 36 7.43 3.16 -2.26
C ILE A 36 7.88 4.56 -1.86
N VAL A 37 6.94 5.45 -1.58
CA VAL A 37 7.23 6.79 -1.08
C VAL A 37 7.15 6.78 0.43
N THR A 38 8.29 7.02 1.10
CA THR A 38 8.42 6.99 2.56
C THR A 38 9.51 7.96 3.04
N ASP A 39 9.63 8.15 4.35
CA ASP A 39 10.71 8.94 4.94
C ASP A 39 11.99 8.13 5.19
N ASN A 40 13.07 8.86 5.49
CA ASN A 40 14.40 8.29 5.76
C ASN A 40 14.42 7.43 7.04
N MET A 41 13.59 7.73 8.03
CA MET A 41 13.60 6.99 9.29
C MET A 41 13.00 5.60 9.11
N LEU A 42 11.85 5.49 8.45
CA LEU A 42 11.21 4.21 8.14
C LEU A 42 12.08 3.34 7.23
N THR A 43 12.83 3.96 6.31
CA THR A 43 13.82 3.26 5.49
C THR A 43 14.95 2.69 6.34
N LYS A 44 15.53 3.50 7.25
CA LYS A 44 16.61 3.06 8.15
C LYS A 44 16.18 1.99 9.16
N LEU A 45 14.92 2.02 9.57
CA LEU A 45 14.33 0.99 10.44
C LEU A 45 14.01 -0.32 9.69
N GLY A 46 14.17 -0.36 8.36
CA GLY A 46 13.94 -1.55 7.54
C GLY A 46 12.50 -1.74 7.06
N MET A 47 11.55 -0.94 7.55
CA MET A 47 10.12 -1.12 7.26
C MET A 47 9.80 -0.98 5.76
N ALA A 48 10.46 -0.06 5.07
CA ALA A 48 10.32 0.08 3.61
C ALA A 48 10.81 -1.18 2.86
N GLY A 49 11.88 -1.80 3.36
CA GLY A 49 12.40 -3.05 2.82
C GLY A 49 11.47 -4.24 3.07
N ASP A 50 10.80 -4.29 4.22
CA ASP A 50 9.81 -5.33 4.52
C ASP A 50 8.59 -5.22 3.59
N VAL A 51 8.12 -4.00 3.34
CA VAL A 51 7.06 -3.73 2.35
C VAL A 51 7.50 -4.14 0.94
N GLN A 52 8.71 -3.79 0.53
CA GLN A 52 9.26 -4.19 -0.77
C GLN A 52 9.31 -5.72 -0.94
N LYS A 53 9.76 -6.47 0.07
CA LYS A 53 9.77 -7.94 0.03
C LYS A 53 8.36 -8.53 -0.07
N ALA A 54 7.41 -8.00 0.71
CA ALA A 54 6.03 -8.47 0.67
C ALA A 54 5.36 -8.19 -0.69
N LEU A 55 5.73 -7.11 -1.38
CA LEU A 55 5.32 -6.85 -2.75
C LEU A 55 5.97 -7.83 -3.74
N GLU A 56 7.25 -8.16 -3.56
CA GLU A 56 7.98 -9.12 -4.39
C GLU A 56 7.37 -10.53 -4.32
N GLU A 57 6.92 -10.98 -3.14
CA GLU A 57 6.18 -12.25 -2.96
C GLU A 57 4.91 -12.34 -3.82
N ARG A 58 4.35 -11.19 -4.23
CA ARG A 58 3.17 -11.07 -5.10
C ARG A 58 3.54 -10.77 -6.55
N ASN A 59 4.82 -10.89 -6.90
CA ASN A 59 5.37 -10.53 -8.21
C ASN A 59 5.17 -9.04 -8.57
N ILE A 60 5.13 -8.16 -7.57
CA ILE A 60 5.06 -6.71 -7.76
C ILE A 60 6.46 -6.12 -7.52
N PHE A 61 7.10 -5.66 -8.59
CA PHE A 61 8.40 -5.00 -8.50
C PHE A 61 8.25 -3.62 -7.84
N SER A 62 9.13 -3.26 -6.91
CA SER A 62 9.13 -1.93 -6.31
C SER A 62 10.52 -1.31 -6.22
N VAL A 63 10.54 0.02 -6.16
CA VAL A 63 11.70 0.83 -5.78
C VAL A 63 11.32 1.73 -4.61
N ILE A 64 12.30 2.14 -3.81
CA ILE A 64 12.15 3.07 -2.68
C ILE A 64 12.80 4.40 -3.05
#